data_AF-R7CEN3-F1
#
_entry.id   AF-R7CEN3-F1
#
_cell.length_a   1.000
_cell.length_b   1.000
_cell.length_c   1.000
_cell.angle_alpha   90.00
_cell.angle_beta   90.00
_cell.angle_gamma   90.00
#
_symmetry.space_group_name_H-M   'P 1'
#
loop_
_entity.id
_entity.type
_entity.pdbx_description
1 polymer ?
#
loop_
_entity_poly.entity_id
_entity_poly.type
_entity_poly.pdbx_seq_one_letter_code
_entity_poly.pdbx_strand_id
1 'polypeptide(L)'
;MSVVDTSPTKQQGPFSTAAPLASAPFNDALVKNTSQPTEPFKPKILAFTCKWCTYAGADLAGLNRMKYPADIRLLRVPCSGRVNPQFVLEALQRGCDGVIVCGCHPGDCHYSTGNYYAKRRMMIYKRLLEYIGLEPDRFQIRWISGAEAGKFRDVITEFCNRITELGPIENDFNLSDSIGAAVYGSHLTKPASEENELRNDIHEQAERGEA
;
A
#
# COMPACT_ATOMS: atom_id res chain seq x y z
N MET A 1 -34.36 -53.74 -29.63
CA MET A 1 -33.04 -53.14 -29.90
C MET A 1 -33.25 -51.68 -30.22
N SER A 2 -32.45 -50.83 -29.58
CA SER A 2 -32.64 -49.43 -29.23
C SER A 2 -32.99 -48.47 -30.38
N VAL A 3 -34.07 -47.72 -30.18
CA VAL A 3 -34.34 -46.46 -30.88
C VAL A 3 -33.43 -45.41 -30.25
N VAL A 4 -32.51 -44.84 -31.04
CA VAL A 4 -31.55 -43.83 -30.58
C VAL A 4 -32.26 -42.48 -30.55
N ASP A 5 -32.33 -41.91 -29.36
CA ASP A 5 -32.96 -40.63 -29.03
C ASP A 5 -32.18 -39.47 -29.67
N THR A 6 -32.76 -38.85 -30.69
CA THR A 6 -32.27 -37.63 -31.34
C THR A 6 -32.70 -36.41 -30.52
N SER A 7 -31.92 -36.07 -29.50
CA SER A 7 -32.04 -34.81 -28.78
C SER A 7 -31.10 -33.74 -29.39
N PRO A 8 -31.55 -32.49 -29.59
CA PRO A 8 -30.73 -31.46 -30.21
C PRO A 8 -29.65 -30.96 -29.25
N THR A 9 -28.40 -31.12 -29.65
CA THR A 9 -27.21 -30.58 -28.98
C THR A 9 -27.29 -29.05 -28.97
N LYS A 10 -27.55 -28.46 -27.79
CA LYS A 10 -27.39 -27.01 -27.57
C LYS A 10 -25.92 -26.65 -27.80
N GLN A 11 -25.61 -26.07 -28.96
CA GLN A 11 -24.35 -25.41 -29.22
C GLN A 11 -24.22 -24.21 -28.27
N GLN A 12 -23.33 -24.31 -27.29
CA GLN A 12 -22.91 -23.16 -26.49
C GLN A 12 -21.84 -22.41 -27.28
N GLY A 13 -22.23 -21.32 -27.94
CA GLY A 13 -21.28 -20.34 -28.47
C GLY A 13 -20.59 -19.57 -27.33
N PRO A 14 -19.32 -19.15 -27.47
CA PRO A 14 -18.49 -18.69 -26.36
C PRO A 14 -18.75 -17.24 -25.90
N PHE A 15 -19.82 -16.59 -26.36
CA PHE A 15 -20.09 -15.19 -26.04
C PHE A 15 -21.58 -14.97 -25.75
N SER A 16 -21.97 -15.20 -24.49
CA SER A 16 -23.21 -14.64 -23.95
C SER A 16 -23.01 -14.23 -22.50
N THR A 17 -23.34 -12.96 -22.27
CA THR A 17 -23.81 -12.32 -21.02
C THR A 17 -22.82 -12.16 -19.86
N ALA A 18 -22.21 -10.96 -19.83
CA ALA A 18 -22.04 -10.11 -18.65
C ALA A 18 -21.85 -10.82 -17.29
N ALA A 19 -20.62 -11.25 -17.01
CA ALA A 19 -20.16 -11.30 -15.64
C ALA A 19 -19.90 -9.86 -15.18
N PRO A 20 -20.46 -9.39 -14.05
CA PRO A 20 -20.01 -8.13 -13.48
C PRO A 20 -18.51 -8.27 -13.19
N LEU A 21 -17.74 -7.21 -13.46
CA LEU A 21 -16.40 -7.05 -12.92
C LEU A 21 -16.51 -6.97 -11.38
N ALA A 22 -16.77 -8.11 -10.73
CA ALA A 22 -16.36 -8.32 -9.37
C ALA A 22 -14.84 -8.31 -9.43
N SER A 23 -14.26 -7.17 -9.04
CA SER A 23 -12.85 -7.02 -8.74
C SER A 23 -12.42 -8.24 -7.94
N ALA A 24 -11.75 -9.19 -8.59
CA ALA A 24 -11.09 -10.27 -7.88
C ALA A 24 -10.28 -9.60 -6.76
N PRO A 25 -10.49 -9.97 -5.48
CA PRO A 25 -9.85 -9.30 -4.37
C PRO A 25 -8.37 -9.62 -4.46
N PHE A 26 -7.62 -8.74 -5.12
CA PHE A 26 -6.21 -8.97 -5.43
C PHE A 26 -5.38 -9.11 -4.15
N ASN A 27 -5.88 -8.77 -2.96
CA ASN A 27 -5.14 -8.95 -1.69
C ASN A 27 -6.03 -8.87 -0.44
N ASP A 28 -7.00 -9.78 -0.28
CA ASP A 28 -7.63 -9.93 1.04
C ASP A 28 -6.80 -10.84 1.96
N ALA A 29 -6.01 -11.75 1.37
CA ALA A 29 -5.13 -12.66 2.10
C ALA A 29 -3.84 -12.01 2.63
N LEU A 30 -3.36 -10.92 2.02
CA LEU A 30 -2.23 -10.14 2.57
C LEU A 30 -2.64 -9.16 3.67
N VAL A 31 -3.93 -8.81 3.74
CA VAL A 31 -4.47 -7.76 4.64
C VAL A 31 -5.10 -8.34 5.90
N LYS A 32 -5.39 -9.66 5.95
CA LYS A 32 -5.90 -10.30 7.16
C LYS A 32 -4.84 -10.30 8.26
N ASN A 33 -5.00 -9.32 9.15
CA ASN A 33 -4.32 -9.18 10.42
C ASN A 33 -4.72 -10.37 11.31
N THR A 34 -3.94 -11.45 11.22
CA THR A 34 -3.98 -12.52 12.22
C THR A 34 -2.79 -12.31 13.13
N SER A 35 -3.02 -11.55 14.20
CA SER A 35 -2.17 -11.61 15.39
C SER A 35 -2.14 -13.06 15.87
N GLN A 36 -1.05 -13.77 15.55
CA GLN A 36 -0.65 -15.00 16.20
C GLN A 36 0.72 -14.74 16.84
N PRO A 37 0.90 -14.99 18.14
CA PRO A 37 2.14 -14.66 18.84
C PRO A 37 3.25 -15.68 18.55
N THR A 38 4.50 -15.25 18.80
CA THR A 38 5.79 -16.00 18.83
C THR A 38 6.59 -16.22 17.53
N GLU A 39 6.66 -15.22 16.65
CA GLU A 39 7.77 -15.13 15.67
C GLU A 39 8.46 -13.77 15.83
N PRO A 40 9.78 -13.65 15.63
CA PRO A 40 10.48 -12.36 15.67
C PRO A 40 9.84 -11.39 14.67
N PHE A 41 9.67 -10.13 15.09
CA PHE A 41 9.06 -9.09 14.25
C PHE A 41 9.76 -9.01 12.89
N LYS A 42 8.96 -9.16 11.84
CA LYS A 42 9.42 -9.12 10.45
C LYS A 42 8.69 -7.99 9.73
N PRO A 43 9.39 -6.90 9.35
CA PRO A 43 8.74 -5.73 8.79
C PRO A 43 8.12 -6.05 7.43
N LYS A 44 6.93 -5.53 7.17
CA LYS A 44 6.27 -5.61 5.86
C LYS A 44 6.57 -4.33 5.09
N ILE A 45 7.46 -4.42 4.11
CA ILE A 45 7.91 -3.25 3.35
C ILE A 45 7.43 -3.29 1.90
N LEU A 46 6.80 -2.20 1.46
CA LEU A 46 6.42 -2.01 0.06
C LEU A 46 7.35 -0.99 -0.60
N ALA A 47 7.89 -1.35 -1.76
CA ALA A 47 8.77 -0.47 -2.52
C ALA A 47 8.23 -0.19 -3.92
N PHE A 48 7.86 1.06 -4.19
CA PHE A 48 7.53 1.50 -5.53
C PHE A 48 8.81 1.74 -6.32
N THR A 49 9.03 0.98 -7.37
CA THR A 49 10.26 1.06 -8.18
C THR A 49 9.94 1.49 -9.60
N CYS A 50 10.67 2.50 -10.10
CA CYS A 50 10.54 2.85 -11.51
C CYS A 50 11.09 1.73 -12.39
N LYS A 51 10.38 1.43 -13.49
CA LYS A 51 10.72 0.37 -14.44
C LYS A 51 12.13 0.54 -15.02
N TRP A 52 12.52 1.78 -15.33
CA TRP A 52 13.69 2.05 -16.16
C TRP A 52 15.02 2.07 -15.41
N CYS A 53 15.02 2.51 -14.14
CA CYS A 53 16.26 2.65 -13.36
C CYS A 53 16.24 1.72 -12.16
N THR A 54 15.43 2.00 -11.14
CA THR A 54 15.51 1.26 -9.88
C THR A 54 15.13 -0.21 -10.03
N TYR A 55 14.11 -0.54 -10.84
CA TYR A 55 13.75 -1.94 -11.09
C TYR A 55 14.92 -2.68 -11.78
N ALA A 56 15.56 -2.05 -12.76
CA ALA A 56 16.77 -2.59 -13.39
C ALA A 56 17.95 -2.72 -12.41
N GLY A 57 18.09 -1.78 -11.46
CA GLY A 57 19.09 -1.85 -10.38
C GLY A 57 18.83 -3.02 -9.43
N ALA A 58 17.55 -3.33 -9.16
CA ALA A 58 17.16 -4.50 -8.39
C ALA A 58 17.44 -5.81 -9.15
N ASP A 59 17.16 -5.85 -10.46
CA ASP A 59 17.50 -6.98 -11.32
C ASP A 59 19.02 -7.20 -11.35
N LEU A 60 19.80 -6.12 -11.47
CA LEU A 60 21.27 -6.17 -11.44
C LEU A 60 21.80 -6.64 -10.08
N ALA A 61 21.18 -6.24 -8.97
CA ALA A 61 21.52 -6.77 -7.65
C ALA A 61 21.26 -8.29 -7.57
N GLY A 62 20.17 -8.77 -8.17
CA GLY A 62 19.87 -10.20 -8.31
C GLY A 62 20.89 -10.95 -9.16
N LEU A 63 21.27 -10.40 -10.32
CA LEU A 63 22.31 -10.97 -11.20
C LEU A 63 23.66 -11.08 -10.50
N ASN A 64 24.02 -10.05 -9.73
CA ASN A 64 25.25 -10.02 -8.94
C ASN A 64 25.17 -10.84 -7.65
N ARG A 65 24.05 -11.53 -7.39
CA ARG A 65 23.81 -12.35 -6.20
C ARG A 65 24.02 -11.56 -4.90
N MET A 66 23.72 -10.26 -4.93
CA MET A 66 23.80 -9.39 -3.76
C MET A 66 22.68 -9.73 -2.79
N LYS A 67 23.04 -10.06 -1.56
CA LYS A 67 22.07 -10.35 -0.49
C LYS A 67 21.59 -9.05 0.15
N TYR A 68 20.28 -8.95 0.34
CA TYR A 68 19.60 -7.92 1.13
C TYR A 68 18.37 -8.57 1.81
N PRO A 69 17.76 -7.93 2.81
CA PRO A 69 16.64 -8.52 3.54
C PRO A 69 15.43 -8.85 2.63
N ALA A 70 14.82 -10.03 2.82
CA ALA A 70 13.71 -10.54 1.99
C ALA A 70 12.33 -9.97 2.36
N ASP A 71 12.32 -8.93 3.18
CA ASP A 71 11.15 -8.31 3.81
C ASP A 71 10.45 -7.30 2.89
N ILE A 72 11.13 -6.96 1.81
CA ILE A 72 10.67 -6.01 0.80
C ILE A 72 9.84 -6.69 -0.30
N ARG A 73 8.81 -5.98 -0.77
CA ARG A 73 8.06 -6.31 -1.99
C ARG A 73 8.18 -5.18 -2.99
N LEU A 74 8.74 -5.48 -4.16
CA LEU A 74 8.92 -4.50 -5.23
C LEU A 74 7.63 -4.40 -6.06
N LEU A 75 7.05 -3.20 -6.12
CA LEU A 75 5.93 -2.87 -6.99
C LEU A 75 6.43 -2.02 -8.16
N ARG A 76 6.44 -2.62 -9.34
CA ARG A 76 6.92 -1.98 -10.56
C ARG A 76 5.93 -0.94 -11.07
N VAL A 77 6.38 0.31 -11.20
CA VAL A 77 5.65 1.40 -11.86
C VAL A 77 6.43 1.91 -13.07
N PRO A 78 5.78 2.43 -14.12
CA PRO A 78 6.50 2.97 -15.28
C PRO A 78 7.47 4.08 -14.88
N CYS A 79 7.07 4.98 -13.98
CA CYS A 79 7.88 6.09 -13.49
C CYS A 79 7.55 6.35 -12.00
N SER A 80 8.52 6.89 -11.24
CA SER A 80 8.25 7.38 -9.88
C SER A 80 7.20 8.50 -9.86
N GLY A 81 7.07 9.28 -10.95
CA GLY A 81 6.01 10.28 -11.11
C GLY A 81 4.59 9.72 -11.09
N ARG A 82 4.42 8.42 -11.39
CA ARG A 82 3.12 7.73 -11.36
C ARG A 82 2.63 7.45 -9.94
N VAL A 83 3.53 7.44 -8.96
CA VAL A 83 3.20 7.16 -7.57
C VAL A 83 2.41 8.35 -7.01
N ASN A 84 1.15 8.09 -6.69
CA ASN A 84 0.28 9.03 -6.00
C ASN A 84 0.48 8.85 -4.49
N PRO A 85 0.63 9.93 -3.69
CA PRO A 85 0.63 9.87 -2.23
C PRO A 85 -0.47 8.99 -1.63
N GLN A 86 -1.66 8.96 -2.23
CA GLN A 86 -2.75 8.10 -1.80
C GLN A 86 -2.38 6.61 -1.78
N PHE A 87 -1.55 6.14 -2.73
CA PHE A 87 -1.07 4.75 -2.73
C PHE A 87 -0.13 4.46 -1.58
N VAL A 88 0.64 5.46 -1.14
CA VAL A 88 1.53 5.32 0.02
C VAL A 88 0.69 5.25 1.29
N LEU A 89 -0.30 6.13 1.44
CA LEU A 89 -1.21 6.12 2.58
C LEU A 89 -1.98 4.80 2.67
N GLU A 90 -2.53 4.35 1.55
CA GLU A 90 -3.27 3.09 1.47
C GLU A 90 -2.40 1.88 1.81
N ALA A 91 -1.13 1.88 1.39
CA ALA A 91 -0.20 0.81 1.74
C ALA A 91 0.06 0.76 3.26
N LEU A 92 0.25 1.92 3.90
CA LEU A 92 0.41 2.02 5.35
C LEU A 92 -0.87 1.58 6.09
N GLN A 93 -2.04 2.04 5.65
CA GLN A 93 -3.35 1.64 6.21
C GLN A 93 -3.63 0.14 6.09
N ARG A 94 -3.14 -0.50 5.02
CA ARG A 94 -3.25 -1.95 4.81
C ARG A 94 -2.23 -2.77 5.62
N GLY A 95 -1.46 -2.13 6.51
CA GLY A 95 -0.53 -2.79 7.42
C GLY A 95 0.89 -2.99 6.87
N CYS A 96 1.34 -2.13 5.95
CA CYS A 96 2.78 -2.04 5.64
C CYS A 96 3.47 -1.20 6.72
N ASP A 97 4.53 -1.72 7.32
CA ASP A 97 5.31 -1.03 8.36
C ASP A 97 6.21 0.07 7.78
N GLY A 98 6.51 -0.01 6.48
CA GLY A 98 7.29 0.98 5.76
C GLY A 98 7.03 0.99 4.25
N VAL A 99 7.10 2.18 3.66
CA VAL A 99 6.93 2.38 2.22
C VAL A 99 8.09 3.21 1.67
N ILE A 100 8.75 2.71 0.63
CA ILE A 100 9.83 3.41 -0.06
C ILE A 100 9.48 3.66 -1.53
N VAL A 101 9.76 4.86 -2.02
CA VAL A 101 9.60 5.22 -3.44
C VAL A 101 10.97 5.44 -4.04
N CYS A 102 11.29 4.65 -5.06
CA CYS A 102 12.57 4.69 -5.74
C CYS A 102 12.40 5.09 -7.21
N GLY A 103 13.21 6.05 -7.65
CA GLY A 103 13.20 6.54 -9.03
C GLY A 103 14.60 6.71 -9.62
N CYS A 104 14.64 7.10 -10.90
CA CYS A 104 15.86 7.54 -11.56
C CYS A 104 16.42 8.82 -10.91
N HIS A 105 17.73 9.01 -11.00
CA HIS A 105 18.37 10.26 -10.58
C HIS A 105 17.73 11.49 -11.23
N PRO A 106 17.58 12.61 -10.50
CA PRO A 106 17.16 13.88 -11.09
C PRO A 106 18.04 14.23 -12.29
N GLY A 107 17.45 14.39 -13.47
CA GLY A 107 18.15 14.58 -14.75
C GLY A 107 18.08 13.35 -15.67
N ASP A 108 18.06 12.14 -15.10
CA ASP A 108 18.12 10.88 -15.84
C ASP A 108 16.74 10.20 -15.97
N CYS A 109 15.66 10.96 -15.84
CA CYS A 109 14.33 10.39 -15.95
C CYS A 109 14.06 9.96 -17.39
N HIS A 110 13.68 8.70 -17.60
CA HIS A 110 13.24 8.23 -18.92
C HIS A 110 12.09 9.08 -19.51
N TYR A 111 11.23 9.63 -18.64
CA TYR A 111 10.14 10.53 -19.02
C TYR A 111 10.50 12.01 -18.81
N SER A 112 11.79 12.35 -18.90
CA SER A 112 12.39 13.69 -18.74
C SER A 112 12.23 14.32 -17.35
N THR A 113 10.99 14.52 -16.87
CA THR A 113 10.69 15.33 -15.68
C THR A 113 9.88 14.60 -14.60
N GLY A 114 9.46 13.36 -14.85
CA GLY A 114 8.56 12.60 -13.96
C GLY A 114 9.06 12.48 -12.51
N ASN A 115 10.36 12.28 -12.33
CA ASN A 115 10.98 12.19 -11.01
C ASN A 115 11.02 13.55 -10.27
N TYR A 116 11.12 14.69 -10.96
CA TYR A 116 11.07 16.01 -10.31
C TYR A 116 9.68 16.31 -9.73
N TYR A 117 8.62 15.87 -10.40
CA TYR A 117 7.26 15.94 -9.85
C TYR A 117 7.12 15.04 -8.63
N ALA A 118 7.62 13.80 -8.69
CA ALA A 118 7.65 12.89 -7.55
C ALA A 118 8.44 13.49 -6.38
N LYS A 119 9.63 14.05 -6.62
CA LYS A 119 10.47 14.67 -5.58
C LYS A 119 9.70 15.76 -4.83
N ARG A 120 9.12 16.72 -5.54
CA ARG A 120 8.37 17.83 -4.92
C ARG A 120 7.16 17.33 -4.13
N ARG A 121 6.35 16.44 -4.75
CA ARG A 121 5.14 15.90 -4.15
C ARG A 121 5.43 15.08 -2.89
N MET A 122 6.41 14.19 -2.96
CA MET A 122 6.75 13.29 -1.85
C MET A 122 7.46 14.00 -0.70
N MET A 123 8.19 15.09 -0.96
CA MET A 123 8.80 15.90 0.12
C MET A 123 7.75 16.62 0.96
N ILE A 124 6.71 17.17 0.32
CA ILE A 124 5.58 17.77 1.04
C ILE A 124 4.80 16.69 1.77
N TYR A 125 4.56 15.55 1.12
CA TYR A 125 3.85 14.43 1.69
C TYR A 125 4.54 13.84 2.94
N LYS A 126 5.88 13.76 2.94
CA LYS A 126 6.63 13.32 4.13
C LYS A 126 6.36 14.19 5.36
N ARG A 127 6.30 15.52 5.18
CA ARG A 127 5.94 16.46 6.27
C ARG A 127 4.48 16.32 6.70
N LEU A 128 3.59 16.00 5.76
CA LEU A 128 2.19 15.72 6.09
C LEU A 128 2.06 14.44 6.93
N LEU A 129 2.80 13.39 6.61
CA LEU A 129 2.83 12.15 7.40
C LEU A 129 3.30 12.42 8.84
N GLU A 130 4.36 13.21 8.99
CA GLU A 130 4.84 13.64 10.31
C GLU A 130 3.79 14.45 11.08
N TYR A 131 3.08 15.35 10.38
CA TYR A 131 2.02 16.17 10.97
C TYR A 131 0.84 15.34 11.50
N ILE A 132 0.46 14.26 10.82
CA ILE A 132 -0.63 13.38 11.26
C ILE A 132 -0.21 12.39 12.35
N GLY A 133 1.04 12.43 12.81
CA GLY A 133 1.55 11.59 13.89
C GLY A 133 2.30 10.34 13.44
N LEU A 134 2.53 10.15 12.13
CA LEU A 134 3.29 8.99 11.63
C LEU A 134 4.80 9.28 11.64
N GLU A 135 5.61 8.31 12.03
CA GLU A 135 7.07 8.51 12.01
C GLU A 135 7.56 8.80 10.58
N PRO A 136 8.29 9.90 10.37
CA PRO A 136 8.75 10.32 9.05
C PRO A 136 9.69 9.31 8.38
N ASP A 137 10.26 8.38 9.14
CA ASP A 137 11.18 7.35 8.65
C ASP A 137 10.47 6.13 8.06
N ARG A 138 9.17 5.93 8.35
CA ARG A 138 8.34 4.89 7.71
C ARG A 138 8.12 5.17 6.22
N PHE A 139 8.31 6.41 5.79
CA PHE A 139 8.24 6.80 4.39
C PHE A 139 9.56 7.41 3.89
N GLN A 140 10.12 6.83 2.82
CA GLN A 140 11.34 7.35 2.21
C GLN A 140 11.22 7.47 0.69
N ILE A 141 11.94 8.46 0.15
CA ILE A 141 12.18 8.60 -1.28
C ILE A 141 13.68 8.51 -1.56
N ARG A 142 14.04 7.69 -2.56
CA ARG A 142 15.44 7.44 -2.93
C ARG A 142 15.61 7.42 -4.45
N TRP A 143 16.83 7.73 -4.89
CA TRP A 143 17.18 7.85 -6.31
C TRP A 143 18.30 6.87 -6.63
N ILE A 144 17.98 5.89 -7.47
CA ILE A 144 18.83 4.73 -7.78
C ILE A 144 18.79 4.50 -9.29
N SER A 145 19.96 4.57 -9.93
CA SER A 145 20.18 4.24 -11.33
C SER A 145 20.10 2.74 -11.58
N GLY A 146 19.90 2.34 -12.84
CA GLY A 146 19.94 0.93 -13.25
C GLY A 146 21.31 0.27 -13.07
N ALA A 147 22.39 1.05 -13.08
CA ALA A 147 23.75 0.54 -12.87
C ALA A 147 24.18 0.49 -11.39
N GLU A 148 23.36 1.02 -10.46
CA GLU A 148 23.73 1.18 -9.04
C GLU A 148 23.24 0.01 -8.17
N ALA A 149 23.59 -1.23 -8.51
CA ALA A 149 23.14 -2.42 -7.76
C ALA A 149 23.60 -2.42 -6.28
N GLY A 150 24.85 -2.01 -6.02
CA GLY A 150 25.38 -1.92 -4.64
C GLY A 150 24.56 -0.92 -3.80
N LYS A 151 24.26 0.24 -4.38
CA LYS A 151 23.43 1.26 -3.73
C LYS A 151 22.01 0.76 -3.47
N PHE A 152 21.43 0.01 -4.40
CA PHE A 152 20.12 -0.61 -4.18
C PHE A 152 20.13 -1.51 -2.95
N ARG A 153 21.09 -2.44 -2.87
CA ARG A 153 21.28 -3.30 -1.69
C ARG A 153 21.39 -2.49 -0.41
N ASP A 154 22.24 -1.46 -0.40
CA ASP A 154 22.54 -0.67 0.78
C ASP A 154 21.31 0.10 1.26
N VAL A 155 20.63 0.80 0.34
CA VAL A 155 19.41 1.56 0.65
C VAL A 155 18.30 0.66 1.18
N ILE A 156 18.09 -0.51 0.57
CA ILE A 156 17.05 -1.44 1.04
C ILE A 156 17.42 -2.01 2.41
N THR A 157 18.69 -2.36 2.63
CA THR A 157 19.15 -2.90 3.92
C THR A 157 19.03 -1.87 5.03
N GLU A 158 19.48 -0.63 4.78
CA GLU A 158 19.32 0.51 5.70
C GLU A 158 17.83 0.75 6.03
N PHE A 159 16.98 0.75 5.00
CA PHE A 159 15.54 0.94 5.19
C PHE A 159 14.92 -0.18 6.02
N CYS A 160 15.20 -1.44 5.70
CA CYS A 160 14.69 -2.58 6.47
C CYS A 160 15.15 -2.51 7.93
N ASN A 161 16.42 -2.24 8.19
CA ASN A 161 16.95 -2.11 9.55
C ASN A 161 16.22 -0.98 10.30
N ARG A 162 16.02 0.17 9.65
CA ARG A 162 15.32 1.30 10.26
C ARG A 162 13.87 0.96 10.63
N ILE A 163 13.14 0.26 9.77
CA ILE A 163 11.76 -0.17 10.08
C ILE A 163 11.74 -1.23 11.19
N THR A 164 12.71 -2.15 11.20
CA THR A 164 12.85 -3.13 12.30
C THR A 164 13.08 -2.45 13.65
N GLU A 165 13.88 -1.38 13.68
CA GLU A 165 14.10 -0.57 14.90
C GLU A 165 12.85 0.18 15.37
N LEU A 166 12.04 0.68 14.43
CA LEU A 166 10.79 1.37 14.75
C LEU A 166 9.70 0.41 15.25
N GLY A 167 9.76 -0.85 14.84
CA GLY A 167 8.75 -1.85 15.20
C GLY A 167 7.50 -1.78 14.32
N PRO A 168 6.49 -2.62 14.63
CA PRO A 168 5.25 -2.71 13.87
C PRO A 168 4.51 -1.37 13.88
N ILE A 169 3.72 -1.12 12.83
CA ILE A 169 2.78 -0.01 12.80
C ILE A 169 1.53 -0.39 13.63
N GLU A 170 1.42 0.15 14.85
CA GLU A 170 0.30 -0.13 15.76
C GLU A 170 -0.64 1.06 15.82
N ASN A 171 -1.68 1.09 14.97
CA ASN A 171 -2.72 2.15 14.99
C ASN A 171 -2.19 3.60 15.11
N ASP A 172 -1.04 3.90 14.50
CA ASP A 172 -0.40 5.24 14.48
C ASP A 172 -1.23 6.30 13.71
N PHE A 173 -2.43 5.96 13.23
CA PHE A 173 -3.41 6.91 12.70
C PHE A 173 -4.27 7.56 13.81
N ASN A 174 -3.75 7.64 15.04
CA ASN A 174 -4.40 8.42 16.10
C ASN A 174 -4.28 9.91 15.78
N LEU A 175 -5.27 10.40 15.04
CA LEU A 175 -5.38 11.80 14.66
C LEU A 175 -5.46 12.74 15.88
N SER A 176 -5.80 12.21 17.08
CA SER A 176 -6.01 12.94 18.33
C SER A 176 -4.81 13.80 18.76
N ASP A 177 -3.60 13.37 18.44
CA ASP A 177 -2.37 14.05 18.88
C ASP A 177 -1.75 14.91 17.76
N SER A 178 -2.38 14.95 16.59
CA SER A 178 -1.97 15.83 15.50
C SER A 178 -2.39 17.27 15.77
N ILE A 179 -1.64 18.24 15.23
CA ILE A 179 -2.07 19.65 15.18
C ILE A 179 -3.43 19.77 14.48
N GLY A 180 -3.76 18.81 13.58
CA GLY A 180 -5.06 18.72 12.93
C GLY A 180 -6.20 18.48 13.92
N ALA A 181 -6.01 17.62 14.92
CA ALA A 181 -6.98 17.47 16.00
C ALA A 181 -7.05 18.69 16.91
N ALA A 182 -5.93 19.39 17.14
CA ALA A 182 -5.95 20.64 17.90
C ALA A 182 -6.74 21.76 17.18
N VAL A 183 -6.76 21.77 15.85
CA VAL A 183 -7.43 22.80 15.03
C VAL A 183 -8.85 22.41 14.62
N TYR A 184 -9.09 21.14 14.28
CA TYR A 184 -10.35 20.64 13.71
C TYR A 184 -11.10 19.64 14.59
N GLY A 185 -10.55 19.28 15.77
CA GLY A 185 -11.10 18.24 16.64
C GLY A 185 -10.76 16.82 16.17
N SER A 186 -10.69 15.89 17.12
CA SER A 186 -10.55 14.47 16.82
C SER A 186 -11.90 13.89 16.42
N HIS A 187 -12.18 13.77 15.13
CA HIS A 187 -13.26 12.88 14.67
C HIS A 187 -12.77 11.44 14.71
N LEU A 188 -12.64 10.88 15.91
CA LEU A 188 -12.60 9.44 16.09
C LEU A 188 -13.96 8.92 15.61
N THR A 189 -13.98 8.24 14.46
CA THR A 189 -15.12 7.39 14.10
C THR A 189 -15.30 6.42 15.25
N LYS A 190 -16.40 6.54 15.99
CA LYS A 190 -16.79 5.57 17.01
C LYS A 190 -16.70 4.17 16.41
N PRO A 191 -16.30 3.15 17.20
CA PRO A 191 -16.29 1.78 16.71
C PRO A 191 -17.68 1.44 16.12
N ALA A 192 -17.70 0.71 15.00
CA ALA A 192 -18.94 0.43 14.24
C ALA A 192 -20.05 -0.23 15.08
N SER A 193 -19.72 -0.80 16.24
CA SER A 193 -20.67 -1.29 17.23
C SER A 193 -21.49 -0.17 17.88
N GLU A 194 -20.86 0.93 18.30
CA GLU A 194 -21.53 2.06 18.95
C GLU A 194 -22.37 2.88 17.96
N GLU A 195 -21.97 2.93 16.70
CA GLU A 195 -22.73 3.62 15.64
C GLU A 195 -24.00 2.86 15.26
N ASN A 196 -23.99 1.52 15.40
CA ASN A 196 -25.17 0.67 15.24
C ASN A 196 -26.11 0.76 16.44
N GLU A 197 -25.58 0.83 17.66
CA GLU A 197 -26.37 1.04 18.88
C GLU A 197 -27.08 2.40 18.84
N LEU A 198 -26.37 3.48 18.51
CA LEU A 198 -26.97 4.81 18.40
C LEU A 198 -28.03 4.90 17.29
N ARG A 199 -27.83 4.20 16.17
CA ARG A 199 -28.83 4.11 15.09
C ARG A 199 -30.08 3.33 15.52
N ASN A 200 -29.90 2.24 16.26
CA ASN A 200 -31.01 1.44 16.77
C ASN A 200 -31.78 2.22 17.85
N ASP A 201 -31.08 2.95 18.73
CA ASP A 201 -31.69 3.80 19.76
C ASP A 201 -32.51 4.94 19.16
N ILE A 202 -32.01 5.58 18.09
CA ILE A 202 -32.76 6.62 17.37
C ILE A 202 -33.99 6.04 16.66
N HIS A 203 -33.88 4.85 16.09
CA HIS A 203 -35.02 4.16 15.47
C HIS A 203 -36.08 3.76 16.50
N GLU A 204 -35.64 3.30 17.68
CA GLU A 204 -36.52 2.91 18.78
C GLU A 204 -37.18 4.12 19.46
N GLN A 205 -36.48 5.26 19.58
CA GLN A 205 -37.06 6.52 20.06
C GLN A 205 -38.06 7.12 19.06
N ALA A 206 -37.79 7.01 17.75
CA ALA A 206 -38.73 7.44 16.72
C ALA A 206 -40.02 6.60 16.71
N GLU A 207 -39.94 5.31 17.01
CA GLU A 207 -41.11 4.42 17.15
C GLU A 207 -41.92 4.69 18.44
N ARG A 208 -41.28 5.22 19.49
CA ARG A 208 -41.93 5.58 20.76
C ARG A 208 -42.57 6.98 20.76
N GLY A 209 -42.35 7.79 19.72
CA GLY A 209 -43.04 9.07 19.53
C GLY A 209 -42.68 10.17 20.54
N GLU A 210 -41.48 10.11 21.14
CA GLU A 210 -41.02 11.07 22.16
C GLU A 210 -40.13 12.21 21.60
N ALA A 211 -40.45 12.73 20.41
CA ALA A 211 -39.77 13.90 19.82
C ALA A 211 -40.59 15.18 19.92
#